data_AF-A0A0G0TNZ6-F1
#
_entry.id   AF-A0A0G0TNZ6-F1
#
_cell.length_a   1.000
_cell.length_b   1.000
_cell.length_c   1.000
_cell.angle_alpha   90.00
_cell.angle_beta   90.00
_cell.angle_gamma   90.00
#
_symmetry.space_group_name_H-M   'P 1'
#
loop_
_entity.id
_entity.type
_entity.pdbx_description
1 polymer ?
#
loop_
_entity_poly.entity_id
_entity_poly.type
_entity_poly.pdbx_seq_one_letter_code
_entity_poly.pdbx_strand_id
1 'polypeptide(L)' 'ERGLGSPKVFAYPYGGVSSVAERVLLKYAYKLAFSTRYGSILCKKQRFELPRIRIGNSPLSSYGF' A
#
# COMPACT_ATOMS: atom_id res chain seq x y z
N GLU A 1 -18.01 9.22 -11.61
CA GLU A 1 -16.92 9.44 -10.63
C GLU A 1 -17.24 10.67 -9.78
N ARG A 2 -17.05 10.63 -8.45
CA ARG A 2 -17.54 11.66 -7.50
C ARG A 2 -16.66 12.93 -7.40
N GLY A 3 -15.77 13.19 -8.35
CA GLY A 3 -14.92 14.40 -8.34
C GLY A 3 -13.93 14.50 -7.17
N LEU A 4 -13.62 13.39 -6.49
CA LEU A 4 -12.77 13.35 -5.28
C LEU A 4 -11.25 13.49 -5.55
N GLY A 5 -10.88 13.87 -6.77
CA GLY A 5 -9.49 13.94 -7.23
C GLY A 5 -8.87 12.58 -7.54
N SER A 6 -7.68 12.59 -8.15
CA SER A 6 -6.93 11.37 -8.45
C SER A 6 -6.32 10.80 -7.16
N PRO A 7 -6.51 9.51 -6.84
CA PRO A 7 -5.92 8.89 -5.66
C PRO A 7 -4.39 8.94 -5.74
N LYS A 8 -3.75 9.43 -4.66
CA LYS A 8 -2.29 9.62 -4.59
C LYS A 8 -1.58 8.52 -3.81
N VAL A 9 -2.31 7.72 -3.04
CA VAL A 9 -1.80 6.74 -2.08
C VAL A 9 -2.51 5.41 -2.28
N PHE A 10 -1.76 4.32 -2.18
CA PHE A 10 -2.26 2.96 -2.30
C PHE A 10 -1.94 2.13 -1.06
N ALA A 11 -2.75 1.12 -0.77
CA ALA A 11 -2.45 0.13 0.26
C ALA A 11 -2.55 -1.27 -0.37
N TYR A 12 -1.48 -2.06 -0.32
CA TYR A 12 -1.51 -3.40 -0.88
C TYR A 12 -2.47 -4.27 -0.08
N PRO A 13 -3.44 -4.91 -0.73
CA PRO A 13 -4.23 -5.96 -0.11
C PRO A 13 -3.29 -7.03 0.46
N TYR A 14 -3.45 -7.33 1.75
CA TYR A 14 -2.65 -8.32 2.47
C TYR A 14 -1.12 -8.09 2.46
N GLY A 15 -0.65 -6.92 1.99
CA GLY A 15 0.76 -6.55 1.96
C GLY A 15 1.61 -7.17 0.85
N GLY A 16 1.01 -7.82 -0.14
CA GLY A 16 1.73 -8.40 -1.28
C GLY A 16 2.31 -7.32 -2.19
N VAL A 17 3.63 -7.29 -2.36
CA VAL A 17 4.33 -6.34 -3.24
C VAL A 17 4.96 -7.05 -4.43
N SER A 18 4.90 -6.44 -5.62
CA SER A 18 5.56 -6.93 -6.83
C SER A 18 6.02 -5.80 -7.74
N SER A 19 7.03 -6.07 -8.57
CA SER A 19 7.52 -5.12 -9.58
C SER A 19 6.47 -4.77 -10.65
N VAL A 20 5.48 -5.65 -10.87
CA VAL A 20 4.35 -5.37 -11.76
C VAL A 20 3.42 -4.35 -11.11
N ALA A 21 3.08 -4.56 -9.82
CA ALA A 21 2.22 -3.64 -9.09
C ALA A 21 2.86 -2.24 -8.98
N GLU A 22 4.15 -2.15 -8.69
CA GLU A 22 4.85 -0.86 -8.66
C GLU A 22 4.81 -0.13 -10.01
N ARG A 23 4.98 -0.85 -11.13
CA ARG A 23 4.86 -0.28 -12.48
C ARG A 23 3.46 0.25 -12.76
N VAL A 24 2.43 -0.44 -12.29
CA VAL A 24 1.03 0.02 -12.38
C VAL A 24 0.83 1.30 -11.57
N LEU A 25 1.31 1.33 -10.32
CA LEU A 25 1.20 2.52 -9.46
C LEU A 25 1.93 3.73 -10.07
N LEU A 26 3.11 3.52 -10.66
CA LEU A 26 3.83 4.55 -11.42
C LEU A 26 3.03 5.05 -12.62
N LYS A 27 2.45 4.14 -13.42
CA LYS A 27 1.65 4.48 -14.60
C LYS A 27 0.43 5.34 -14.25
N TYR A 28 -0.21 5.06 -13.11
CA TYR A 28 -1.36 5.83 -12.63
C TYR A 28 -0.98 6.99 -11.70
N ALA A 29 0.30 7.40 -11.70
CA ALA A 29 0.81 8.56 -10.97
C ALA A 29 0.61 8.54 -9.45
N TYR A 30 0.46 7.36 -8.84
CA TYR A 30 0.50 7.20 -7.39
C TYR A 30 1.86 7.66 -6.84
N LYS A 31 1.84 8.22 -5.63
CA LYS A 31 3.03 8.80 -5.00
C LYS A 31 3.59 7.91 -3.91
N LEU A 32 2.72 7.16 -3.22
CA LEU A 32 3.06 6.33 -2.08
C LEU A 32 2.26 5.03 -2.10
N ALA A 33 2.84 3.95 -1.59
CA ALA A 33 2.10 2.73 -1.30
C ALA A 33 2.58 2.06 -0.01
N PHE A 34 1.65 1.42 0.69
CA PHE A 34 1.86 0.83 2.01
C PHE A 34 1.68 -0.68 2.01
N SER A 35 2.65 -1.40 2.57
CA SER A 35 2.61 -2.85 2.76
C SER A 35 2.20 -3.21 4.21
N THR A 36 2.25 -4.50 4.54
CA THR A 36 2.16 -5.02 5.91
C THR A 36 3.50 -5.52 6.43
N ARG A 37 4.58 -5.36 5.65
CA ARG A 37 5.94 -5.70 6.08
C ARG A 37 6.35 -4.71 7.18
N TYR A 38 6.72 -5.24 8.34
CA TYR A 38 7.15 -4.43 9.48
C TYR A 38 8.54 -3.84 9.25
N GLY A 39 8.79 -2.65 9.80
CA GLY A 39 10.10 -2.02 9.78
C GLY A 39 10.04 -0.49 9.65
N SER A 40 11.19 0.11 9.44
CA SER A 40 11.35 1.53 9.09
C SER A 40 12.16 1.62 7.80
N ILE A 41 11.89 2.65 6.99
CA ILE A 41 12.60 2.86 5.72
C ILE A 41 13.00 4.31 5.56
N LEU A 42 14.25 4.51 5.17
CA LEU A 42 14.87 5.83 5.01
C LEU A 42 14.95 6.26 3.54
N CYS A 43 14.88 5.31 2.59
CA CYS A 43 15.13 5.58 1.18
C CYS A 43 13.88 6.02 0.43
N LYS A 44 13.96 7.16 -0.28
CA LYS A 44 12.89 7.68 -1.16
C LYS A 44 12.45 6.70 -2.27
N LYS A 45 13.33 5.79 -2.70
CA LYS A 45 13.02 4.75 -3.70
C LYS A 45 12.02 3.71 -3.18
N GLN A 46 11.93 3.52 -1.86
CA GLN A 46 11.01 2.57 -1.21
C GLN A 46 9.65 3.20 -0.87
N ARG A 47 9.30 4.33 -1.49
CA ARG A 47 8.00 5.01 -1.30
C ARG A 47 6.78 4.17 -1.68
N PHE A 48 6.97 3.12 -2.47
CA PHE A 48 5.92 2.16 -2.84
C PHE A 48 5.93 0.89 -2.01
N GLU A 49 6.74 0.81 -0.95
CA GLU A 49 6.76 -0.33 -0.03
C GLU A 49 6.71 0.13 1.44
N LEU A 50 6.14 1.30 1.73
CA LEU A 50 6.15 1.88 3.07
C LEU A 50 5.54 0.91 4.11
N PRO A 51 6.13 0.80 5.32
CA PRO A 51 5.66 -0.13 6.33
C PRO A 51 4.46 0.46 7.06
N ARG A 52 3.66 -0.39 7.69
CA ARG A 52 2.58 0.04 8.59
C ARG A 52 2.65 -0.72 9.90
N ILE A 53 2.23 -0.06 10.96
CA ILE A 53 2.01 -0.69 12.26
C ILE A 53 0.57 -1.20 12.28
N ARG A 54 0.39 -2.50 12.54
CA ARG A 54 -0.94 -3.08 12.74
C ARG A 54 -1.41 -2.72 14.14
N ILE A 55 -2.56 -2.04 14.23
CA ILE A 55 -3.25 -1.80 15.50
C ILE A 55 -4.41 -2.80 15.61
N GLY A 56 -4.44 -3.52 16.73
CA GLY A 56 -5.43 -4.58 16.98
C GLY A 56 -5.04 -5.94 16.39
N ASN A 57 -5.79 -6.98 16.77
CA ASN A 57 -5.53 -8.38 16.37
C ASN A 57 -6.79 -9.11 15.87
N SER A 58 -7.66 -8.41 15.13
CA SER A 58 -8.82 -9.09 14.51
C SER A 58 -8.36 -10.09 13.46
N PRO A 59 -8.87 -11.33 13.48
CA PRO A 59 -8.53 -12.34 12.49
C PRO A 59 -9.03 -11.93 11.10
N LEU A 60 -8.39 -12.46 10.05
CA LEU A 60 -8.74 -12.14 8.66
C LEU A 60 -10.22 -12.47 8.34
N SER A 61 -10.73 -13.53 8.96
CA SER A 61 -12.12 -13.99 8.89
C SER A 61 -13.14 -12.94 9.33
N SER A 62 -12.74 -11.89 10.05
CA SER A 62 -13.62 -10.79 10.44
C SER A 62 -13.92 -9.81 9.30
N TYR A 63 -13.19 -9.85 8.17
CA TYR A 63 -13.31 -8.87 7.09
C TYR A 63 -13.61 -9.49 5.70
N GLY A 64 -13.72 -10.82 5.61
CA GLY A 64 -14.03 -11.56 4.40
C GLY A 64 -13.62 -13.05 4.51
N PHE A 65 -14.20 -13.88 3.63
CA PHE A 65 -13.83 -15.28 3.41
C PHE A 65 -13.03 -15.41 2.10
#